data_AF-A0A523ALN2-F1
#
_entry.id   AF-A0A523ALN2-F1
#
_cell.length_a   1.000
_cell.length_b   1.000
_cell.length_c   1.000
_cell.angle_alpha   90.00
_cell.angle_beta   90.00
_cell.angle_gamma   90.00
#
_symmetry.space_group_name_H-M   'P 1'
#
loop_
_entity.id
_entity.type
_entity.pdbx_description
1 polymer ?
#
loop_
_entity_poly.entity_id
_entity_poly.type
_entity_poly.pdbx_seq_one_letter_code
_entity_poly.pdbx_strand_id
1 'polypeptide(L)'
;MAVFALFLILCSWAALWTFRHRWEGEVEAAGRAQASDFTRATALSVRGELNGVLESAVLAGMYRAGRTGGGREEGEGFVLSSLNGRIGRGWEYPSLRVSVPPAENLLFLWRPDGSLEVRGELPASFEHAEGPRVFGLGLEAEVRERFLRLRHLASVVPSWGRTVEELNSLFSCEGITFEEENGRLKLTDSLAGRRVVV
;
A
#
# COMPACT_ATOMS: atom_id res chain seq x y z
N MET A 1 71.15 -23.44 -4.19
CA MET A 1 70.49 -22.73 -3.08
C MET A 1 69.80 -21.43 -3.52
N ALA A 2 70.48 -20.50 -4.18
CA ALA A 2 69.87 -19.23 -4.61
C ALA A 2 68.65 -19.39 -5.56
N VAL A 3 68.72 -20.29 -6.54
CA VAL A 3 67.62 -20.57 -7.47
C VAL A 3 66.38 -21.14 -6.76
N PHE A 4 66.60 -22.03 -5.78
CA PHE A 4 65.52 -22.62 -4.98
C PHE A 4 64.86 -21.57 -4.08
N ALA A 5 65.64 -20.68 -3.46
CA ALA A 5 65.11 -19.56 -2.68
C ALA A 5 64.29 -18.59 -3.54
N LEU A 6 64.77 -18.25 -4.74
CA LEU A 6 64.03 -17.42 -5.71
C LEU A 6 62.70 -18.06 -6.13
N PHE A 7 62.71 -19.37 -6.40
CA PHE A 7 61.49 -20.11 -6.73
C PHE A 7 60.48 -20.08 -5.58
N LEU A 8 60.91 -20.30 -4.34
CA LEU A 8 60.03 -20.23 -3.17
C LEU A 8 59.43 -18.84 -2.97
N ILE A 9 60.21 -17.77 -3.19
CA ILE A 9 59.73 -16.39 -3.10
C ILE A 9 58.67 -16.12 -4.17
N LEU A 10 58.91 -16.55 -5.41
CA LEU A 10 57.97 -16.39 -6.52
C LEU A 10 56.67 -17.17 -6.30
N CYS A 11 56.75 -18.41 -5.83
CA CYS A 11 55.57 -19.20 -5.50
C CYS A 11 54.77 -18.60 -4.34
N SER A 12 55.45 -18.11 -3.30
CA SER A 12 54.79 -17.45 -2.16
C SER A 12 54.11 -16.15 -2.57
N TRP A 13 54.74 -15.37 -3.44
CA TRP A 13 54.15 -14.17 -4.03
C TRP A 13 52.93 -14.49 -4.88
N ALA A 14 53.02 -15.49 -5.76
CA ALA A 14 51.90 -15.91 -6.60
C ALA A 14 50.72 -16.45 -5.77
N ALA A 15 51.00 -17.21 -4.70
CA ALA A 15 49.97 -17.70 -3.77
C ALA A 15 49.29 -16.55 -3.02
N LEU A 16 50.07 -15.57 -2.52
CA LEU A 16 49.51 -14.39 -1.85
C LEU A 16 48.65 -13.55 -2.81
N TRP A 17 49.13 -13.36 -4.04
CA TRP A 17 48.42 -12.59 -5.07
C TRP A 17 47.10 -13.26 -5.45
N THR A 18 47.11 -14.57 -5.71
CA THR A 18 45.89 -15.33 -6.03
C THR A 18 44.91 -15.36 -4.87
N PHE A 19 45.38 -15.53 -3.63
CA PHE A 19 44.52 -15.49 -2.45
C PHE A 19 43.86 -14.12 -2.26
N ARG A 20 44.63 -13.04 -2.44
CA ARG A 20 44.13 -11.67 -2.32
C ARG A 20 43.06 -11.36 -3.37
N HIS A 21 43.31 -11.66 -4.65
CA HIS A 21 42.33 -11.43 -5.72
C HIS A 21 41.06 -12.24 -5.52
N ARG A 22 41.19 -13.48 -5.05
CA ARG A 22 40.02 -14.31 -4.72
C ARG A 22 39.20 -13.72 -3.58
N TRP A 23 39.85 -13.29 -2.50
CA TRP A 23 39.16 -12.66 -1.37
C TRP A 23 38.50 -11.34 -1.74
N GLU A 24 39.18 -10.49 -2.51
CA GLU A 24 38.60 -9.25 -3.03
C GLU A 24 37.35 -9.55 -3.88
N GLY A 25 37.40 -10.56 -4.74
CA GLY A 25 36.24 -11.01 -5.52
C GLY A 25 35.08 -11.57 -4.68
N GLU A 26 35.37 -12.36 -3.65
CA GLU A 26 34.33 -12.91 -2.75
C GLU A 26 33.66 -11.79 -1.91
N VAL A 27 34.43 -10.79 -1.44
CA VAL A 27 33.92 -9.63 -0.70
C VAL A 27 33.07 -8.72 -1.60
N GLU A 28 33.51 -8.45 -2.83
CA GLU A 28 32.71 -7.70 -3.80
C GLU A 28 31.39 -8.42 -4.13
N ALA A 29 31.43 -9.74 -4.32
CA ALA A 29 30.25 -10.53 -4.58
C ALA A 29 29.26 -10.49 -3.40
N ALA A 30 29.76 -10.62 -2.18
CA ALA A 30 28.95 -10.52 -0.97
C ALA A 30 28.33 -9.11 -0.82
N GLY A 31 29.11 -8.06 -1.08
CA GLY A 31 28.63 -6.67 -1.06
C GLY A 31 27.51 -6.41 -2.07
N ARG A 32 27.66 -6.90 -3.31
CA ARG A 32 26.60 -6.80 -4.33
C ARG A 32 25.33 -7.57 -3.97
N ALA A 33 25.47 -8.75 -3.37
CA ALA A 33 24.32 -9.52 -2.89
C ALA A 33 23.57 -8.76 -1.80
N GLN A 34 24.28 -8.22 -0.81
CA GLN A 34 23.69 -7.41 0.25
C GLN A 34 23.01 -6.14 -0.28
N ALA A 35 23.64 -5.46 -1.23
CA ALA A 35 23.06 -4.29 -1.90
C ALA A 35 21.76 -4.65 -2.65
N SER A 36 21.72 -5.80 -3.32
CA SER A 36 20.52 -6.31 -3.98
C SER A 36 19.39 -6.57 -3.00
N ASP A 37 19.67 -7.28 -1.90
CA ASP A 37 18.69 -7.58 -0.86
C ASP A 37 18.15 -6.31 -0.21
N PHE A 38 19.03 -5.36 0.11
CA PHE A 38 18.64 -4.06 0.65
C PHE A 38 17.75 -3.27 -0.30
N THR A 39 18.08 -3.26 -1.60
CA THR A 39 17.27 -2.59 -2.64
C THR A 39 15.87 -3.19 -2.70
N ARG A 40 15.78 -4.52 -2.71
CA ARG A 40 14.50 -5.24 -2.76
C ARG A 40 13.68 -5.04 -1.48
N ALA A 41 14.31 -5.12 -0.33
CA ALA A 41 13.65 -4.89 0.96
C ALA A 41 13.10 -3.46 1.05
N THR A 42 13.86 -2.48 0.58
CA THR A 42 13.41 -1.08 0.54
C THR A 42 12.23 -0.90 -0.42
N ALA A 43 12.27 -1.51 -1.61
CA ALA A 43 11.16 -1.47 -2.55
C ALA A 43 9.87 -2.08 -1.94
N LEU A 44 10.00 -3.21 -1.24
CA LEU A 44 8.88 -3.84 -0.53
C LEU A 44 8.35 -2.97 0.62
N SER A 45 9.24 -2.30 1.36
CA SER A 45 8.87 -1.39 2.44
C SER A 45 8.09 -0.20 1.91
N VAL A 46 8.59 0.46 0.84
CA VAL A 46 7.90 1.57 0.18
C VAL A 46 6.53 1.13 -0.36
N ARG A 47 6.46 -0.07 -0.97
CA ARG A 47 5.19 -0.65 -1.41
C ARG A 47 4.20 -0.82 -0.25
N GLY A 48 4.65 -1.41 0.86
CA GLY A 48 3.81 -1.63 2.04
C GLY A 48 3.29 -0.32 2.63
N GLU A 49 4.16 0.68 2.72
CA GLU A 49 3.77 2.01 3.19
C GLU A 49 2.73 2.67 2.28
N LEU A 50 2.96 2.65 0.95
CA LEU A 50 2.02 3.25 0.00
C LEU A 50 0.67 2.52 -0.02
N ASN A 51 0.64 1.19 0.11
CA ASN A 51 -0.60 0.43 0.24
C ASN A 51 -1.34 0.77 1.54
N GLY A 52 -0.64 0.91 2.67
CA GLY A 52 -1.26 1.33 3.92
C GLY A 52 -1.85 2.75 3.85
N VAL A 53 -1.16 3.67 3.16
CA VAL A 53 -1.70 5.01 2.87
C VAL A 53 -2.90 4.93 1.95
N LEU A 54 -2.84 4.12 0.89
CA LEU A 54 -3.94 3.94 -0.05
C LEU A 54 -5.19 3.42 0.67
N GLU A 55 -5.08 2.36 1.46
CA GLU A 55 -6.19 1.80 2.25
C GLU A 55 -6.81 2.86 3.19
N SER A 56 -5.97 3.57 3.94
CA SER A 56 -6.40 4.64 4.84
C SER A 56 -7.10 5.78 4.09
N ALA A 57 -6.57 6.16 2.92
CA ALA A 57 -7.11 7.22 2.09
C ALA A 57 -8.44 6.81 1.46
N VAL A 58 -8.59 5.55 1.02
CA VAL A 58 -9.84 5.01 0.50
C VAL A 58 -10.92 5.06 1.57
N LEU A 59 -10.63 4.54 2.76
CA LEU A 59 -11.54 4.62 3.91
C LEU A 59 -11.96 6.07 4.19
N ALA A 60 -10.99 6.95 4.39
CA ALA A 60 -11.25 8.35 4.71
C ALA A 60 -12.01 9.09 3.59
N GLY A 61 -11.67 8.81 2.32
CA GLY A 61 -12.34 9.37 1.15
C GLY A 61 -13.80 8.95 1.06
N MET A 62 -14.09 7.66 1.28
CA MET A 62 -15.45 7.14 1.34
C MET A 62 -16.27 7.79 2.46
N TYR A 63 -15.69 7.95 3.66
CA TYR A 63 -16.37 8.64 4.76
C TYR A 63 -16.59 10.13 4.48
N ARG A 64 -15.61 10.80 3.89
CA ARG A 64 -15.67 12.23 3.58
C ARG A 64 -16.78 12.50 2.57
N ALA A 65 -16.72 11.85 1.40
CA ALA A 65 -17.76 11.95 0.38
C ALA A 65 -19.13 11.56 0.94
N GLY A 66 -19.14 10.56 1.81
CA GLY A 66 -20.29 10.16 2.58
C GLY A 66 -20.95 11.25 3.41
N ARG A 67 -20.15 11.92 4.24
CA ARG A 67 -20.60 12.93 5.21
C ARG A 67 -20.96 14.26 4.56
N THR A 68 -20.26 14.67 3.51
CA THR A 68 -20.47 15.97 2.83
C THR A 68 -21.55 15.94 1.77
N GLY A 69 -22.12 14.76 1.49
CA GLY A 69 -23.07 14.60 0.39
C GLY A 69 -22.39 14.33 -0.96
N GLY A 70 -21.05 14.29 -0.99
CA GLY A 70 -20.21 14.03 -2.15
C GLY A 70 -20.48 12.71 -2.88
N GLY A 71 -19.94 12.63 -4.11
CA GLY A 71 -20.02 11.47 -5.00
C GLY A 71 -18.72 10.66 -5.06
N ARG A 72 -18.69 9.66 -5.95
CA ARG A 72 -17.53 8.78 -6.16
C ARG A 72 -16.27 9.57 -6.56
N GLU A 73 -16.41 10.51 -7.48
CA GLU A 73 -15.32 11.37 -7.98
C GLU A 73 -14.63 12.17 -6.87
N GLU A 74 -15.38 12.67 -5.88
CA GLU A 74 -14.79 13.38 -4.73
C GLU A 74 -13.96 12.44 -3.85
N GLY A 75 -14.44 11.20 -3.66
CA GLY A 75 -13.71 10.15 -2.94
C GLY A 75 -12.42 9.76 -3.66
N GLU A 76 -12.50 9.50 -4.96
CA GLU A 76 -11.35 9.15 -5.81
C GLU A 76 -10.30 10.27 -5.84
N GLY A 77 -10.74 11.53 -5.99
CA GLY A 77 -9.86 12.70 -5.94
C GLY A 77 -9.15 12.85 -4.59
N PHE A 78 -9.86 12.58 -3.48
CA PHE A 78 -9.25 12.58 -2.14
C PHE A 78 -8.20 11.47 -2.00
N VAL A 79 -8.47 10.27 -2.53
CA VAL A 79 -7.53 9.15 -2.52
C VAL A 79 -6.25 9.51 -3.27
N LEU A 80 -6.37 9.99 -4.51
CA LEU A 80 -5.23 10.39 -5.33
C LEU A 80 -4.42 11.52 -4.67
N SER A 81 -5.11 12.53 -4.14
CA SER A 81 -4.46 13.65 -3.44
C SER A 81 -3.67 13.18 -2.22
N SER A 82 -4.24 12.28 -1.41
CA SER A 82 -3.59 11.76 -0.21
C SER A 82 -2.36 10.90 -0.54
N LEU A 83 -2.49 10.02 -1.54
CA LEU A 83 -1.39 9.18 -2.00
C LEU A 83 -0.26 10.02 -2.60
N ASN A 84 -0.59 10.96 -3.49
CA ASN A 84 0.39 11.86 -4.10
C ASN A 84 1.04 12.80 -3.08
N GLY A 85 0.30 13.20 -2.04
CA GLY A 85 0.86 13.92 -0.90
C GLY A 85 1.93 13.11 -0.17
N ARG A 86 1.75 11.78 -0.03
CA ARG A 86 2.80 10.92 0.52
C ARG A 86 3.98 10.75 -0.45
N ILE A 87 3.71 10.50 -1.73
CA ILE A 87 4.74 10.35 -2.76
C ILE A 87 5.61 11.61 -2.84
N GLY A 88 5.00 12.79 -2.80
CA GLY A 88 5.69 14.08 -2.85
C GLY A 88 6.63 14.35 -1.67
N ARG A 89 6.43 13.69 -0.51
CA ARG A 89 7.41 13.72 0.60
C ARG A 89 8.68 12.94 0.29
N GLY A 90 8.65 12.02 -0.67
CA GLY A 90 9.79 11.20 -1.06
C GLY A 90 10.26 10.22 0.01
N TRP A 91 11.42 9.62 -0.26
CA TRP A 91 12.16 8.78 0.68
C TRP A 91 13.64 9.06 0.51
N GLU A 92 14.36 9.12 1.61
CA GLU A 92 15.80 9.35 1.63
C GLU A 92 16.51 8.16 2.26
N TYR A 93 17.45 7.58 1.52
CA TYR A 93 18.32 6.51 1.98
C TYR A 93 19.76 6.83 1.57
N PRO A 94 20.76 6.60 2.44
CA PRO A 94 22.15 7.01 2.15
C PRO A 94 22.75 6.38 0.89
N SER A 95 22.44 5.11 0.61
CA SER A 95 23.03 4.33 -0.48
C SER A 95 22.05 3.96 -1.59
N LEU A 96 20.81 4.46 -1.52
CA LEU A 96 19.73 4.07 -2.43
C LEU A 96 18.95 5.28 -2.89
N ARG A 97 18.93 5.50 -4.21
CA ARG A 97 18.07 6.48 -4.84
C ARG A 97 16.70 5.86 -5.09
N VAL A 98 15.66 6.51 -4.58
CA VAL A 98 14.26 6.11 -4.77
C VAL A 98 13.54 7.19 -5.57
N SER A 99 12.91 6.79 -6.66
CA SER A 99 12.07 7.66 -7.48
C SER A 99 10.71 7.01 -7.65
N VAL A 100 9.66 7.68 -7.17
CA VAL A 100 8.27 7.25 -7.31
C VAL A 100 7.51 8.40 -7.96
N PRO A 101 7.00 8.25 -9.19
CA PRO A 101 6.20 9.30 -9.81
C PRO A 101 4.80 9.37 -9.18
N PRO A 102 4.09 10.51 -9.33
CA PRO A 102 2.70 10.63 -8.92
C PRO A 102 1.81 9.53 -9.50
N ALA A 103 0.86 9.07 -8.70
CA ALA A 103 -0.20 8.19 -9.12
C ALA A 103 -1.29 9.01 -9.85
N GLU A 104 -1.38 8.84 -11.17
CA GLU A 104 -2.39 9.52 -12.00
C GLU A 104 -3.47 8.55 -12.51
N ASN A 105 -3.10 7.29 -12.75
CA ASN A 105 -3.95 6.31 -13.45
C ASN A 105 -4.22 5.08 -12.58
N LEU A 106 -4.75 5.27 -11.37
CA LEU A 106 -5.26 4.16 -10.57
C LEU A 106 -6.64 3.73 -11.09
N LEU A 107 -6.88 2.42 -11.08
CA LEU A 107 -8.17 1.83 -11.41
C LEU A 107 -9.03 1.77 -10.14
N PHE A 108 -10.15 2.47 -10.15
CA PHE A 108 -11.16 2.45 -9.08
C PHE A 108 -12.34 1.57 -9.49
N LEU A 109 -12.54 0.46 -8.79
CA LEU A 109 -13.58 -0.53 -9.03
C LEU A 109 -14.62 -0.45 -7.91
N TRP A 110 -15.69 0.30 -8.16
CA TRP A 110 -16.84 0.36 -7.27
C TRP A 110 -17.75 -0.84 -7.48
N ARG A 111 -17.97 -1.62 -6.42
CA ARG A 111 -18.89 -2.75 -6.48
C ARG A 111 -20.32 -2.32 -6.13
N PRO A 112 -21.35 -3.09 -6.57
CA PRO A 112 -22.75 -2.76 -6.30
C PRO A 112 -23.13 -2.72 -4.80
N ASP A 113 -22.39 -3.44 -3.96
CA ASP A 113 -22.53 -3.43 -2.50
C ASP A 113 -21.95 -2.15 -1.84
N GLY A 114 -21.29 -1.29 -2.62
CA GLY A 114 -20.67 -0.05 -2.16
C GLY A 114 -19.22 -0.21 -1.71
N SER A 115 -18.63 -1.41 -1.83
CA SER A 115 -17.19 -1.59 -1.61
C SER A 115 -16.38 -0.91 -2.71
N LEU A 116 -15.14 -0.57 -2.40
CA LEU A 116 -14.20 0.03 -3.34
C LEU A 116 -12.89 -0.76 -3.36
N GLU A 117 -12.51 -1.18 -4.55
CA GLU A 117 -11.21 -1.77 -4.83
C GLU A 117 -10.40 -0.80 -5.69
N VAL A 118 -9.16 -0.54 -5.29
CA VAL A 118 -8.23 0.34 -5.99
C VAL A 118 -6.98 -0.43 -6.35
N ARG A 119 -6.61 -0.41 -7.64
CA ARG A 119 -5.42 -1.10 -8.14
C ARG A 119 -4.62 -0.20 -9.08
N GLY A 120 -3.31 -0.38 -9.12
CA GLY A 120 -2.47 0.28 -10.11
C GLY A 120 -1.01 -0.12 -10.00
N GLU A 121 -0.22 0.27 -11.00
CA GLU A 121 1.22 0.10 -10.98
C GLU A 121 1.89 1.46 -11.17
N LEU A 122 2.89 1.76 -10.34
CA LEU A 122 3.70 2.95 -10.49
C LEU A 122 5.04 2.57 -11.13
N PRO A 123 5.52 3.32 -12.14
CA PRO A 123 6.84 3.12 -12.73
C PRO A 123 7.94 3.70 -11.81
N ALA A 124 8.00 3.20 -10.59
CA ALA A 124 9.00 3.55 -9.61
C ALA A 124 10.35 2.91 -9.92
N SER A 125 11.44 3.53 -9.47
CA SER A 125 12.79 3.00 -9.57
C SER A 125 13.53 3.09 -8.24
N PHE A 126 14.32 2.05 -7.97
CA PHE A 126 15.18 1.91 -6.81
C PHE A 126 16.56 1.57 -7.32
N GLU A 127 17.53 2.44 -7.11
CA GLU A 127 18.90 2.28 -7.61
C GLU A 127 19.90 2.41 -6.48
N HIS A 128 20.61 1.32 -6.20
CA HIS A 128 21.66 1.30 -5.18
C HIS A 128 22.98 1.80 -5.76
N ALA A 129 23.79 2.47 -4.94
CA ALA A 129 25.09 3.00 -5.35
C ALA A 129 26.03 1.92 -5.93
N GLU A 130 25.92 0.70 -5.43
CA GLU A 130 26.67 -0.49 -5.89
C GLU A 130 26.14 -1.13 -7.19
N GLY A 131 25.08 -0.57 -7.78
CA GLY A 131 24.55 -0.98 -9.08
C GLY A 131 23.21 -1.75 -9.12
N PRO A 132 22.78 -2.51 -8.09
CA PRO A 132 21.47 -3.17 -8.12
C PRO A 132 20.31 -2.20 -8.37
N ARG A 133 19.35 -2.63 -9.20
CA ARG A 133 18.16 -1.86 -9.56
C ARG A 133 16.89 -2.70 -9.44
N VAL A 134 15.84 -2.09 -8.92
CA VAL A 134 14.47 -2.65 -8.88
C VAL A 134 13.51 -1.61 -9.47
N PHE A 135 12.52 -2.08 -10.21
CA PHE A 135 11.54 -1.25 -10.91
C PHE A 135 10.12 -1.69 -10.59
N GLY A 136 9.20 -0.73 -10.64
CA GLY A 136 7.78 -0.97 -10.48
C GLY A 136 7.35 -1.08 -9.03
N LEU A 137 6.16 -0.56 -8.75
CA LEU A 137 5.44 -0.77 -7.48
C LEU A 137 3.98 -1.05 -7.78
N GLY A 138 3.53 -2.24 -7.39
CA GLY A 138 2.10 -2.58 -7.40
C GLY A 138 1.39 -1.96 -6.20
N LEU A 139 0.30 -1.27 -6.47
CA LEU A 139 -0.61 -0.71 -5.49
C LEU A 139 -1.94 -1.46 -5.52
N GLU A 140 -2.41 -1.84 -4.34
CA GLU A 140 -3.69 -2.51 -4.17
C GLU A 140 -4.29 -2.20 -2.81
N ALA A 141 -5.58 -1.84 -2.80
CA ALA A 141 -6.38 -1.73 -1.60
C ALA A 141 -7.81 -2.20 -1.89
N GLU A 142 -8.34 -3.07 -1.05
CA GLU A 142 -9.75 -3.47 -1.07
C GLU A 142 -10.40 -3.01 0.24
N VAL A 143 -11.34 -2.08 0.14
CA VAL A 143 -12.10 -1.55 1.28
C VAL A 143 -13.53 -2.04 1.14
N ARG A 144 -13.96 -2.88 2.09
CA ARG A 144 -15.25 -3.56 2.08
C ARG A 144 -16.36 -2.77 2.76
N GLU A 145 -16.03 -1.63 3.35
CA GLU A 145 -16.95 -0.76 4.05
C GLU A 145 -18.06 -0.28 3.11
N ARG A 146 -19.30 -0.67 3.40
CA ARG A 146 -20.47 -0.38 2.55
C ARG A 146 -21.07 0.98 2.87
N PHE A 147 -20.23 2.02 3.00
CA PHE A 147 -20.68 3.34 3.45
C PHE A 147 -21.77 3.92 2.55
N LEU A 148 -21.62 3.81 1.22
CA LEU A 148 -22.64 4.31 0.28
C LEU A 148 -23.98 3.59 0.45
N ARG A 149 -23.96 2.29 0.81
CA ARG A 149 -25.16 1.51 1.14
C ARG A 149 -25.78 2.02 2.43
N LEU A 150 -24.99 2.20 3.49
CA LEU A 150 -25.47 2.75 4.77
C LEU A 150 -26.07 4.15 4.59
N ARG A 151 -25.43 5.03 3.80
CA ARG A 151 -25.96 6.37 3.47
C ARG A 151 -27.24 6.29 2.66
N HIS A 152 -27.30 5.43 1.66
CA HIS A 152 -28.51 5.25 0.86
C HIS A 152 -29.68 4.82 1.76
N LEU A 153 -29.46 3.79 2.57
CA LEU A 153 -30.47 3.29 3.53
C LEU A 153 -30.87 4.39 4.52
N ALA A 154 -29.90 5.11 5.09
CA ALA A 154 -30.17 6.26 5.95
C ALA A 154 -31.09 7.31 5.30
N SER A 155 -30.96 7.53 3.98
CA SER A 155 -31.77 8.53 3.27
C SER A 155 -33.18 8.05 2.91
N VAL A 156 -33.37 6.75 2.63
CA VAL A 156 -34.66 6.23 2.14
C VAL A 156 -35.48 5.57 3.24
N VAL A 157 -34.85 4.86 4.16
CA VAL A 157 -35.53 4.06 5.19
C VAL A 157 -36.46 4.89 6.09
N PRO A 158 -36.11 6.10 6.56
CA PRO A 158 -37.02 6.90 7.38
C PRO A 158 -38.35 7.22 6.69
N SER A 159 -38.37 7.31 5.36
CA SER A 159 -39.59 7.56 4.57
C SER A 159 -40.46 6.33 4.33
N TRP A 160 -39.97 5.13 4.68
CA TRP A 160 -40.71 3.89 4.44
C TRP A 160 -41.77 3.61 5.51
N GLY A 161 -41.74 4.33 6.64
CA GLY A 161 -42.72 4.17 7.72
C GLY A 161 -42.72 2.77 8.35
N ARG A 162 -41.60 2.05 8.29
CA ARG A 162 -41.45 0.71 8.85
C ARG A 162 -40.86 0.75 10.25
N THR A 163 -41.20 -0.24 11.06
CA THR A 163 -40.64 -0.45 12.40
C THR A 163 -39.20 -0.96 12.32
N VAL A 164 -38.44 -0.79 13.42
CA VAL A 164 -37.05 -1.27 13.52
C VAL A 164 -36.98 -2.79 13.34
N GLU A 165 -37.93 -3.54 13.88
CA GLU A 165 -38.02 -5.00 13.73
C GLU A 165 -38.20 -5.41 12.25
N GLU A 166 -39.09 -4.73 11.51
CA GLU A 166 -39.31 -4.99 10.10
C GLU A 166 -38.06 -4.70 9.26
N LEU A 167 -37.37 -3.59 9.55
CA LEU A 167 -36.12 -3.23 8.89
C LEU A 167 -35.03 -4.28 9.18
N ASN A 168 -34.87 -4.68 10.44
CA ASN A 168 -33.91 -5.72 10.81
C ASN A 168 -34.22 -7.06 10.12
N SER A 169 -35.50 -7.42 9.95
CA SER A 169 -35.86 -8.62 9.19
C SER A 169 -35.48 -8.50 7.71
N LEU A 170 -35.77 -7.36 7.07
CA LEU A 170 -35.50 -7.11 5.64
C LEU A 170 -34.01 -7.13 5.31
N PHE A 171 -33.18 -6.59 6.20
CA PHE A 171 -31.75 -6.41 5.99
C PHE A 171 -30.88 -7.41 6.76
N SER A 172 -31.50 -8.42 7.39
CA SER A 172 -30.81 -9.48 8.14
C SER A 172 -29.72 -10.18 7.31
N CYS A 173 -30.02 -10.52 6.06
CA CYS A 173 -29.08 -11.14 5.12
C CYS A 173 -27.94 -10.20 4.69
N GLU A 174 -28.16 -8.89 4.76
CA GLU A 174 -27.12 -7.90 4.47
C GLU A 174 -26.21 -7.66 5.68
N GLY A 175 -26.52 -8.15 6.88
CA GLY A 175 -25.76 -7.82 8.10
C GLY A 175 -25.84 -6.34 8.46
N ILE A 176 -26.96 -5.68 8.12
CA ILE A 176 -27.23 -4.30 8.52
C ILE A 176 -28.30 -4.36 9.60
N THR A 177 -28.01 -3.70 10.72
CA THR A 177 -28.87 -3.64 11.90
C THR A 177 -29.34 -2.21 12.13
N PHE A 178 -30.59 -2.08 12.51
CA PHE A 178 -31.27 -0.85 12.81
C PHE A 178 -31.56 -0.82 14.30
N GLU A 179 -31.27 0.31 14.94
CA GLU A 179 -31.54 0.59 16.34
C GLU A 179 -32.18 1.98 16.43
N GLU A 180 -33.01 2.22 17.44
CA GLU A 180 -33.48 3.56 17.74
C GLU A 180 -32.67 4.14 18.91
N GLU A 181 -32.04 5.28 18.69
CA GLU A 181 -31.21 5.95 19.70
C GLU A 181 -31.65 7.43 19.79
N ASN A 182 -32.29 7.82 20.90
CA ASN A 182 -32.80 9.18 21.13
C ASN A 182 -33.79 9.68 20.06
N GLY A 183 -34.70 8.82 19.58
CA GLY A 183 -35.68 9.16 18.54
C GLY A 183 -35.07 9.32 17.14
N ARG A 184 -33.85 8.82 16.94
CA ARG A 184 -33.13 8.77 15.67
C ARG A 184 -32.84 7.32 15.29
N LEU A 185 -32.80 7.05 13.99
CA LEU A 185 -32.56 5.72 13.47
C LEU A 185 -31.05 5.53 13.29
N LYS A 186 -30.48 4.59 14.03
CA LYS A 186 -29.09 4.20 13.92
C LYS A 186 -28.96 2.94 13.09
N LEU A 187 -28.10 3.01 12.08
CA LEU A 187 -27.76 1.91 11.20
C LEU A 187 -26.34 1.41 11.53
N THR A 188 -26.19 0.12 11.76
CA THR A 188 -24.90 -0.52 12.04
C THR A 188 -24.66 -1.63 11.02
N ASP A 189 -23.53 -1.56 10.33
CA ASP A 189 -23.03 -2.66 9.50
C ASP A 189 -22.21 -3.59 10.40
N SER A 190 -22.76 -4.77 10.70
CA SER A 190 -22.10 -5.76 11.57
C SER A 190 -20.96 -6.50 10.87
N LEU A 191 -20.92 -6.50 9.53
CA LEU A 191 -19.84 -7.08 8.74
C LEU A 191 -18.62 -6.16 8.66
N ALA A 192 -18.84 -4.84 8.65
CA ALA A 192 -17.79 -3.83 8.60
C ALA A 192 -17.45 -3.20 9.96
N GLY A 193 -18.24 -3.45 11.01
CA GLY A 193 -18.02 -2.92 12.37
C GLY A 193 -18.25 -1.40 12.48
N ARG A 194 -19.12 -0.81 11.65
CA ARG A 194 -19.31 0.64 11.54
C ARG A 194 -20.76 1.05 11.71
N ARG A 195 -20.98 2.27 12.23
CA ARG A 195 -22.29 2.80 12.61
C ARG A 195 -22.54 4.20 12.03
N VAL A 196 -23.77 4.46 11.62
CA VAL A 196 -24.30 5.76 11.15
C VAL A 196 -25.57 6.06 11.94
N VAL A 197 -25.73 7.28 12.45
CA VAL A 197 -26.94 7.72 13.17
C VAL A 197 -27.65 8.76 12.31
N VAL A 198 -28.96 8.60 12.12
CA VAL A 198 -29.82 9.41 11.24
C VAL A 198 -30.91 10.08 12.05
#